data_AF-A0A3L7P8G7-F1
#
_entry.id   AF-A0A3L7P8G7-F1
#
_cell.length_a   1.000
_cell.length_b   1.000
_cell.length_c   1.000
_cell.angle_alpha   90.00
_cell.angle_beta   90.00
_cell.angle_gamma   90.00
#
_symmetry.space_group_name_H-M   'P 1'
#
loop_
_entity.id
_entity.type
_entity.pdbx_description
1 polymer ?
#
loop_
_entity_poly.entity_id
_entity_poly.type
_entity_poly.pdbx_seq_one_letter_code
_entity_poly.pdbx_strand_id
1 'polypeptide(L)'
;MPDGRPPSAGGETGPFYREIIDKTKAVLKDMGTEFPELAGRPHTIVGFGWHQGWNDRVNQAFNDEYEKNLACLIRDIRKDLGVKDLPFVIAETGMTGPKETHPRALSLMKAQAAVATYPEFKGTVAFVPTRDFWRDKELSPTDQGYHWNTNAETYYLIGEAMGKAMLGLEGKR
;
A
#
# COMPACT_ATOMS: atom_id res chain seq x y z
N MET A 1 -0.52 -9.27 8.75
CA MET A 1 -1.35 -9.05 7.55
C MET A 1 -2.14 -10.32 7.27
N PRO A 2 -3.30 -10.57 7.89
CA PRO A 2 -3.99 -11.85 7.73
C PRO A 2 -4.46 -12.05 6.28
N ASP A 3 -5.22 -11.10 5.72
CA ASP A 3 -5.83 -11.29 4.40
C ASP A 3 -4.85 -11.06 3.23
N GLY A 4 -3.86 -10.19 3.45
CA GLY A 4 -2.80 -9.88 2.48
C GLY A 4 -1.52 -10.68 2.69
N ARG A 5 -1.52 -11.73 3.53
CA ARG A 5 -0.30 -12.49 3.87
C ARG A 5 0.33 -13.09 2.60
N PRO A 6 1.57 -12.71 2.24
CA PRO A 6 2.23 -13.25 1.06
C PRO A 6 2.81 -14.65 1.35
N PRO A 7 3.00 -15.51 0.34
CA PRO A 7 3.48 -16.88 0.53
C PRO A 7 4.81 -16.99 1.29
N SER A 8 5.78 -16.10 1.01
CA SER A 8 7.10 -16.15 1.64
C SER A 8 7.13 -15.66 3.09
N ALA A 9 6.04 -15.08 3.61
CA ALA A 9 5.94 -14.69 5.02
C ALA A 9 5.78 -15.89 5.96
N GLY A 10 5.41 -17.07 5.43
CA GLY A 10 5.11 -18.28 6.18
C GLY A 10 3.69 -18.29 6.76
N GLY A 11 3.21 -19.48 7.10
CA GLY A 11 1.80 -19.71 7.43
C GLY A 11 0.91 -19.78 6.18
N GLU A 12 -0.40 -19.68 6.36
CA GLU A 12 -1.35 -19.71 5.25
C GLU A 12 -1.31 -18.41 4.43
N THR A 13 -1.23 -18.50 3.11
CA THR A 13 -1.34 -17.33 2.22
C THR A 13 -2.73 -16.74 2.32
N GLY A 14 -2.79 -15.42 2.53
CA GLY A 14 -4.06 -14.70 2.69
C GLY A 14 -4.88 -14.68 1.39
N PRO A 15 -6.22 -14.74 1.47
CA PRO A 15 -7.09 -14.78 0.29
C PRO A 15 -6.90 -13.57 -0.63
N PHE A 16 -6.72 -12.36 -0.08
CA PHE A 16 -6.57 -11.16 -0.88
C PHE A 16 -5.21 -11.05 -1.55
N TYR A 17 -4.16 -11.72 -1.05
CA TYR A 17 -2.91 -11.85 -1.81
C TYR A 17 -3.17 -12.56 -3.15
N ARG A 18 -3.89 -13.70 -3.12
CA ARG A 18 -4.22 -14.47 -4.31
C ARG A 18 -5.09 -13.65 -5.27
N GLU A 19 -6.11 -12.98 -4.73
CA GLU A 19 -6.97 -12.12 -5.55
C GLU A 19 -6.22 -10.99 -6.26
N ILE A 20 -5.24 -10.34 -5.59
CA ILE A 20 -4.42 -9.32 -6.23
C ILE A 20 -3.72 -9.89 -7.47
N ILE A 21 -3.08 -11.05 -7.35
CA ILE A 21 -2.35 -11.69 -8.46
C ILE A 21 -3.31 -12.13 -9.56
N ASP A 22 -4.37 -12.85 -9.20
CA ASP A 22 -5.32 -13.43 -10.15
C ASP A 22 -6.09 -12.36 -10.93
N LYS A 23 -6.62 -11.34 -10.23
CA LYS A 23 -7.34 -10.23 -10.87
C LYS A 23 -6.41 -9.42 -11.76
N THR A 24 -5.18 -9.14 -11.32
CA THR A 24 -4.21 -8.41 -12.14
C THR A 24 -3.91 -9.17 -13.43
N LYS A 25 -3.63 -10.48 -13.35
CA LYS A 25 -3.37 -11.30 -14.54
C LYS A 25 -4.58 -11.41 -15.46
N ALA A 26 -5.78 -11.55 -14.91
CA ALA A 26 -7.02 -11.60 -15.68
C ALA A 26 -7.25 -10.30 -16.46
N VAL A 27 -7.15 -9.14 -15.79
CA VAL A 27 -7.34 -7.83 -16.42
C VAL A 27 -6.29 -7.57 -17.50
N LEU A 28 -5.02 -7.93 -17.27
CA LEU A 28 -3.98 -7.74 -18.29
C LEU A 28 -4.20 -8.64 -19.51
N LYS A 29 -4.66 -9.87 -19.31
CA LYS A 29 -4.99 -10.80 -20.39
C LYS A 29 -6.16 -10.31 -21.23
N ASP A 30 -7.21 -9.80 -20.58
CA ASP A 30 -8.49 -9.46 -21.20
C ASP A 30 -8.77 -7.94 -21.19
N MET A 31 -7.71 -7.12 -21.25
CA MET A 31 -7.76 -5.65 -21.13
C MET A 31 -8.75 -4.98 -22.08
N GLY A 32 -8.85 -5.46 -23.32
CA GLY A 32 -9.78 -4.92 -24.31
C GLY A 32 -11.26 -5.22 -24.03
N THR A 33 -11.55 -6.18 -23.16
CA THR A 33 -12.91 -6.48 -22.69
C THR A 33 -13.26 -5.58 -21.50
N GLU A 34 -12.35 -5.46 -20.53
CA GLU A 34 -12.55 -4.62 -19.33
C GLU A 34 -12.51 -3.12 -19.65
N PHE A 35 -11.67 -2.72 -20.61
CA PHE A 35 -11.46 -1.34 -21.05
C PHE A 35 -11.46 -1.28 -22.59
N PRO A 36 -12.64 -1.30 -23.23
CA PRO A 36 -12.76 -1.30 -24.69
C PRO A 36 -12.00 -0.18 -25.40
N GLU A 37 -11.88 0.99 -24.77
CA GLU A 37 -11.11 2.13 -25.26
C GLU A 37 -9.59 1.89 -25.32
N LEU A 38 -9.10 0.88 -24.61
CA LEU A 38 -7.70 0.43 -24.60
C LEU A 38 -7.46 -0.84 -25.43
N ALA A 39 -8.48 -1.36 -26.11
CA ALA A 39 -8.37 -2.59 -26.91
C ALA A 39 -7.22 -2.52 -27.92
N GLY A 40 -6.39 -3.57 -27.95
CA GLY A 40 -5.23 -3.67 -28.83
C GLY A 40 -4.04 -2.78 -28.46
N ARG A 41 -4.14 -1.93 -27.43
CA ARG A 41 -3.00 -1.12 -26.97
C ARG A 41 -2.04 -1.96 -26.12
N PRO A 42 -0.72 -1.79 -26.30
CA PRO A 42 0.24 -2.41 -25.40
C PRO A 42 0.10 -1.80 -24.00
N HIS A 43 0.30 -2.62 -22.97
CA HIS A 43 0.24 -2.20 -21.58
C HIS A 43 1.35 -2.89 -20.79
N THR A 44 1.75 -2.25 -19.68
CA THR A 44 2.74 -2.79 -18.77
C THR A 44 2.41 -2.37 -17.34
N ILE A 45 2.88 -3.12 -16.37
CA ILE A 45 2.72 -2.78 -14.95
C ILE A 45 3.84 -1.82 -14.57
N VAL A 46 3.48 -0.58 -14.28
CA VAL A 46 4.45 0.49 -14.02
C VAL A 46 4.71 0.72 -12.53
N GLY A 47 3.79 0.29 -11.66
CA GLY A 47 3.93 0.45 -10.21
C GLY A 47 2.83 -0.23 -9.41
N PHE A 48 3.01 -0.24 -8.09
CA PHE A 48 2.06 -0.76 -7.13
C PHE A 48 1.90 0.22 -5.96
N GLY A 49 0.65 0.62 -5.69
CA GLY A 49 0.31 1.43 -4.51
C GLY A 49 -0.24 0.56 -3.39
N TRP A 50 0.33 0.68 -2.19
CA TRP A 50 -0.10 -0.04 -1.00
C TRP A 50 -0.54 0.93 0.09
N HIS A 51 -1.81 0.84 0.47
CA HIS A 51 -2.42 1.64 1.53
C HIS A 51 -3.30 0.74 2.40
N GLN A 52 -2.67 0.05 3.34
CA GLN A 52 -3.32 -0.90 4.25
C GLN A 52 -2.55 -0.90 5.58
N GLY A 53 -3.23 -1.25 6.68
CA GLY A 53 -2.56 -1.51 7.96
C GLY A 53 -3.48 -1.46 9.17
N TRP A 54 -4.69 -0.92 9.03
CA TRP A 54 -5.64 -0.77 10.15
C TRP A 54 -5.87 -2.07 10.93
N ASN A 55 -6.10 -3.19 10.24
CA ASN A 55 -6.33 -4.49 10.90
C ASN A 55 -5.08 -5.06 11.60
N ASP A 56 -3.89 -4.63 11.19
CA ASP A 56 -2.62 -5.01 11.83
C ASP A 56 -2.33 -4.14 13.08
N ARG A 57 -2.93 -2.94 13.15
CA ARG A 57 -2.89 -2.09 14.36
C ARG A 57 -3.75 -2.66 15.49
N VAL A 58 -4.84 -3.37 15.20
CA VAL A 58 -5.78 -3.84 16.25
C VAL A 58 -5.31 -5.12 16.96
N ASN A 59 -4.36 -5.87 16.39
CA ASN A 59 -3.82 -7.11 16.94
C ASN A 59 -2.30 -7.03 17.10
N GLN A 60 -1.78 -7.30 18.31
CA GLN A 60 -0.35 -7.15 18.61
C GLN A 60 0.53 -8.10 17.78
N ALA A 61 0.16 -9.37 17.64
CA ALA A 61 0.96 -10.32 16.88
C ALA A 61 1.05 -9.91 15.40
N PHE A 62 -0.04 -9.39 14.83
CA PHE A 62 -0.01 -8.89 13.45
C PHE A 62 0.84 -7.63 13.30
N ASN A 63 0.81 -6.75 14.31
CA ASN A 63 1.64 -5.55 14.37
C ASN A 63 3.13 -5.90 14.36
N ASP A 64 3.53 -6.85 15.20
CA ASP A 64 4.93 -7.26 15.39
C ASP A 64 5.50 -7.90 14.12
N GLU A 65 4.67 -8.60 13.34
CA GLU A 65 5.08 -9.24 12.09
C GLU A 65 5.01 -8.31 10.87
N TYR A 66 4.46 -7.11 10.99
CA TYR A 66 4.05 -6.30 9.84
C TYR A 66 5.22 -5.94 8.91
N GLU A 67 6.34 -5.48 9.46
CA GLU A 67 7.53 -5.08 8.69
C GLU A 67 8.06 -6.24 7.82
N LYS A 68 8.23 -7.41 8.45
CA LYS A 68 8.65 -8.63 7.76
C LYS A 68 7.64 -9.02 6.67
N ASN A 69 6.36 -9.02 7.01
CA ASN A 69 5.29 -9.42 6.08
C ASN A 69 5.21 -8.48 4.88
N LEU A 70 5.35 -7.17 5.08
CA LEU A 70 5.36 -6.18 3.99
C LEU A 70 6.59 -6.34 3.10
N ALA A 71 7.78 -6.62 3.65
CA ALA A 71 8.96 -6.90 2.85
C ALA A 71 8.80 -8.18 2.01
N CYS A 72 8.19 -9.23 2.57
CA CYS A 72 7.80 -10.44 1.82
C CYS A 72 6.79 -10.11 0.71
N LEU A 73 5.80 -9.26 0.98
CA LEU A 73 4.75 -8.90 0.04
C LEU A 73 5.35 -8.23 -1.20
N ILE A 74 6.24 -7.26 -1.02
CA ILE A 74 6.90 -6.56 -2.12
C ILE A 74 7.67 -7.55 -3.01
N ARG A 75 8.41 -8.48 -2.41
CA ARG A 75 9.20 -9.49 -3.16
C ARG A 75 8.29 -10.44 -3.93
N ASP A 76 7.23 -10.94 -3.28
CA ASP A 76 6.34 -11.93 -3.89
C ASP A 76 5.47 -11.31 -4.99
N ILE A 77 4.97 -10.08 -4.81
CA ILE A 77 4.27 -9.33 -5.88
C ILE A 77 5.17 -9.16 -7.10
N ARG A 78 6.43 -8.74 -6.91
CA ARG A 78 7.41 -8.59 -8.01
C ARG A 78 7.64 -9.89 -8.75
N LYS A 79 7.80 -10.99 -8.00
CA LYS A 79 8.01 -12.33 -8.56
C LYS A 79 6.78 -12.80 -9.34
N ASP A 80 5.60 -12.74 -8.73
CA ASP A 80 4.39 -13.35 -9.27
C ASP A 80 3.80 -12.56 -10.45
N LEU A 81 4.07 -11.26 -10.52
CA LEU A 81 3.78 -10.40 -11.67
C LEU A 81 4.92 -10.33 -12.70
N GLY A 82 6.09 -10.91 -12.40
CA GLY A 82 7.23 -10.97 -13.32
C GLY A 82 7.97 -9.65 -13.53
N VAL A 83 7.88 -8.70 -12.59
CA VAL A 83 8.50 -7.37 -12.68
C VAL A 83 9.54 -7.19 -11.57
N LYS A 84 10.79 -7.54 -11.86
CA LYS A 84 11.92 -7.66 -10.90
C LYS A 84 12.09 -6.48 -9.94
N ASP A 85 11.87 -5.25 -10.42
CA ASP A 85 12.12 -4.03 -9.65
C ASP A 85 10.87 -3.17 -9.47
N LEU A 86 9.66 -3.73 -9.66
CA LEU A 86 8.38 -2.99 -9.67
C LEU A 86 8.35 -1.87 -8.62
N PRO A 87 8.10 -0.61 -9.00
CA PRO A 87 8.04 0.49 -8.06
C PRO A 87 6.88 0.27 -7.09
N PHE A 88 7.15 0.49 -5.81
CA PHE A 88 6.17 0.28 -4.76
C PHE A 88 6.04 1.56 -3.95
N VAL A 89 4.83 2.05 -3.77
CA VAL A 89 4.56 3.23 -2.94
C VAL A 89 3.69 2.81 -1.78
N ILE A 90 4.22 2.97 -0.56
CA ILE A 90 3.54 2.67 0.69
C ILE A 90 3.01 3.99 1.27
N ALA A 91 1.70 4.12 1.41
CA ALA A 91 1.10 5.20 2.17
C ALA A 91 0.97 4.81 3.64
N GLU A 92 1.43 5.69 4.53
CA GLU A 92 1.25 5.58 5.97
C GLU A 92 -0.23 5.48 6.33
N THR A 93 -0.57 4.65 7.31
CA THR A 93 -1.91 4.67 7.93
C THR A 93 -2.01 5.78 8.99
N GLY A 94 -1.89 7.03 8.54
CA GLY A 94 -1.81 8.23 9.38
C GLY A 94 -3.13 8.70 10.00
N MET A 95 -4.08 7.80 10.24
CA MET A 95 -5.35 8.11 10.91
C MET A 95 -5.09 8.78 12.27
N THR A 96 -5.98 9.70 12.68
CA THR A 96 -5.87 10.54 13.91
C THR A 96 -4.70 11.53 13.93
N GLY A 97 -3.93 11.60 12.85
CA GLY A 97 -3.02 12.70 12.56
C GLY A 97 -1.76 12.77 13.44
N PRO A 98 -1.14 13.96 13.54
CA PRO A 98 0.15 14.14 14.23
C PRO A 98 0.07 13.96 15.75
N LYS A 99 -1.15 13.97 16.32
CA LYS A 99 -1.39 13.79 17.75
C LYS A 99 -1.63 12.34 18.16
N GLU A 100 -1.57 11.39 17.23
CA GLU A 100 -1.67 9.95 17.55
C GLU A 100 -0.64 9.54 18.61
N THR A 101 -1.10 8.82 19.64
CA THR A 101 -0.27 8.33 20.75
C THR A 101 -0.40 6.82 20.97
N HIS A 102 -1.32 6.14 20.27
CA HIS A 102 -1.55 4.72 20.48
C HIS A 102 -0.30 3.93 20.06
N PRO A 103 0.31 3.12 20.95
CA PRO A 103 1.60 2.49 20.69
C PRO A 103 1.59 1.62 19.45
N ARG A 104 0.54 0.80 19.24
CA ARG A 104 0.40 -0.02 18.03
C ARG A 104 0.22 0.76 16.74
N ALA A 105 -0.31 1.98 16.79
CA ALA A 105 -0.44 2.81 15.60
C ALA A 105 0.94 3.34 15.21
N LEU A 106 1.66 3.89 16.20
CA LEU A 106 3.01 4.42 16.02
C LEU A 106 4.00 3.34 15.57
N SER A 107 3.96 2.14 16.16
CA SER A 107 4.83 1.03 15.76
C SER A 107 4.52 0.54 14.35
N LEU A 108 3.24 0.47 13.96
CA LEU A 108 2.84 0.09 12.61
C LEU A 108 3.33 1.10 11.56
N MET A 109 3.14 2.40 11.81
CA MET A 109 3.62 3.46 10.91
C MET A 109 5.15 3.43 10.79
N LYS A 110 5.84 3.16 11.90
CA LYS A 110 7.30 2.95 11.89
C LYS A 110 7.69 1.73 11.04
N ALA A 111 6.97 0.62 11.16
CA ALA A 111 7.19 -0.58 10.33
C ALA A 111 6.97 -0.30 8.83
N GLN A 112 5.91 0.45 8.48
CA GLN A 112 5.65 0.88 7.10
C GLN A 112 6.81 1.71 6.52
N ALA A 113 7.33 2.65 7.30
CA ALA A 113 8.46 3.47 6.91
C ALA A 113 9.77 2.65 6.82
N ALA A 114 10.01 1.76 7.78
CA ALA A 114 11.25 0.98 7.88
C ALA A 114 11.49 0.12 6.64
N VAL A 115 10.46 -0.57 6.12
CA VAL A 115 10.60 -1.42 4.93
C VAL A 115 11.16 -0.63 3.74
N ALA A 116 10.71 0.60 3.51
CA ALA A 116 11.19 1.42 2.40
C ALA A 116 12.69 1.79 2.49
N THR A 117 13.31 1.60 3.67
CA THR A 117 14.74 1.89 3.90
C THR A 117 15.65 0.69 3.65
N TYR A 118 15.09 -0.50 3.40
CA TYR A 118 15.87 -1.71 3.16
C TYR A 118 16.81 -1.53 1.95
N PRO A 119 18.09 -1.95 2.03
CA PRO A 119 19.05 -1.73 0.94
C PRO A 119 18.58 -2.27 -0.42
N GLU A 120 17.93 -3.43 -0.45
CA GLU A 120 17.40 -4.05 -1.67
C GLU A 120 16.21 -3.29 -2.30
N PHE A 121 15.58 -2.39 -1.55
CA PHE A 121 14.43 -1.60 -2.00
C PHE A 121 14.80 -0.16 -2.36
N LYS A 122 16.07 0.21 -2.20
CA LYS A 122 16.58 1.53 -2.55
C LYS A 122 16.27 1.87 -4.01
N GLY A 123 15.60 3.00 -4.22
CA GLY A 123 15.25 3.50 -5.55
C GLY A 123 14.04 2.84 -6.20
N THR A 124 13.44 1.82 -5.57
CA THR A 124 12.27 1.10 -6.10
C THR A 124 11.09 1.04 -5.13
N VAL A 125 11.27 1.45 -3.87
CA VAL A 125 10.18 1.58 -2.90
C VAL A 125 10.23 2.98 -2.29
N ALA A 126 9.06 3.61 -2.15
CA ALA A 126 8.89 4.88 -1.47
C ALA A 126 7.85 4.76 -0.35
N PHE A 127 8.06 5.50 0.72
CA PHE A 127 7.09 5.68 1.80
C PHE A 127 6.55 7.11 1.77
N VAL A 128 5.24 7.26 1.93
CA VAL A 128 4.53 8.54 1.97
C VAL A 128 3.97 8.72 3.38
N PRO A 129 4.50 9.66 4.19
CA PRO A 129 3.87 10.04 5.44
C PRO A 129 2.55 10.76 5.15
N THR A 130 1.50 10.42 5.90
CA THR A 130 0.12 10.91 5.65
C THR A 130 -0.53 11.55 6.87
N ARG A 131 0.13 11.54 8.03
CA ARG A 131 -0.42 12.12 9.27
C ARG A 131 -0.85 13.58 9.12
N ASP A 132 -0.11 14.39 8.35
CA ASP A 132 -0.45 15.80 8.13
C ASP A 132 -1.65 16.01 7.21
N PHE A 133 -2.13 14.96 6.53
CA PHE A 133 -3.33 15.02 5.70
C PHE A 133 -4.62 14.86 6.51
N TRP A 134 -4.51 14.49 7.79
CA TRP A 134 -5.67 14.34 8.67
C TRP A 134 -6.51 15.62 8.76
N ARG A 135 -7.82 15.44 8.83
CA ARG A 135 -8.80 16.50 9.10
C ARG A 135 -9.67 16.05 10.27
N ASP A 136 -9.79 16.91 11.27
CA ASP A 136 -10.63 16.65 12.43
C ASP A 136 -12.10 16.51 12.04
N LYS A 137 -12.90 15.89 12.91
CA LYS A 137 -14.30 15.56 12.61
C LYS A 137 -15.14 16.81 12.33
N GLU A 138 -14.78 17.96 12.93
CA GLU A 138 -15.45 19.24 12.73
C GLU A 138 -15.31 19.76 11.29
N LEU A 139 -14.31 19.27 10.56
CA LEU A 139 -14.02 19.61 9.17
C LEU A 139 -14.41 18.49 8.20
N SER A 140 -15.12 17.46 8.68
CA SER A 140 -15.28 16.20 7.95
C SER A 140 -16.72 15.64 8.01
N PRO A 141 -17.13 14.80 7.06
CA PRO A 141 -18.51 14.32 7.01
C PRO A 141 -18.92 13.35 8.13
N THR A 142 -17.97 12.64 8.75
CA THR A 142 -18.27 11.62 9.78
C THR A 142 -17.26 11.64 10.93
N ASP A 143 -17.58 10.91 12.01
CA ASP A 143 -16.67 10.63 13.14
C ASP A 143 -16.07 9.21 13.02
N GLN A 144 -15.67 8.82 11.81
CA GLN A 144 -15.03 7.55 11.53
C GLN A 144 -13.53 7.74 11.35
N GLY A 145 -12.80 7.93 12.44
CA GLY A 145 -11.36 8.22 12.35
C GLY A 145 -10.54 7.11 11.66
N TYR A 146 -11.00 5.87 11.72
CA TYR A 146 -10.42 4.73 11.00
C TYR A 146 -10.61 4.79 9.47
N HIS A 147 -11.46 5.69 8.99
CA HIS A 147 -11.65 6.07 7.59
C HIS A 147 -11.38 7.56 7.36
N TRP A 148 -10.44 8.16 8.10
CA TRP A 148 -10.08 9.58 7.97
C TRP A 148 -11.30 10.52 8.02
N ASN A 149 -12.27 10.20 8.87
CA ASN A 149 -13.53 10.93 9.02
C ASN A 149 -14.31 11.07 7.71
N THR A 150 -14.10 10.17 6.75
CA THR A 150 -14.61 10.21 5.38
C THR A 150 -14.27 11.52 4.65
N ASN A 151 -13.16 12.17 5.01
CA ASN A 151 -12.78 13.46 4.46
C ASN A 151 -12.15 13.30 3.05
N ALA A 152 -12.81 13.85 2.04
CA ALA A 152 -12.37 13.75 0.64
C ALA A 152 -11.01 14.43 0.38
N GLU A 153 -10.71 15.54 1.06
CA GLU A 153 -9.42 16.22 0.93
C GLU A 153 -8.29 15.32 1.41
N THR A 154 -8.48 14.64 2.55
CA THR A 154 -7.50 13.66 3.06
C THR A 154 -7.21 12.57 2.04
N TYR A 155 -8.25 11.96 1.44
CA TYR A 155 -8.06 10.92 0.42
C TYR A 155 -7.36 11.44 -0.83
N TYR A 156 -7.72 12.65 -1.28
CA TYR A 156 -7.08 13.30 -2.41
C TYR A 156 -5.58 13.53 -2.15
N LEU A 157 -5.22 14.08 -0.98
CA LEU A 157 -3.82 14.35 -0.62
C LEU A 157 -2.99 13.07 -0.52
N ILE A 158 -3.56 11.99 0.04
CA ILE A 158 -2.92 10.67 0.05
C ILE A 158 -2.65 10.20 -1.38
N GLY A 159 -3.66 10.21 -2.24
CA GLY A 159 -3.54 9.76 -3.64
C GLY A 159 -2.55 10.61 -4.44
N GLU A 160 -2.60 11.93 -4.29
CA GLU A 160 -1.68 12.86 -4.96
C GLU A 160 -0.24 12.63 -4.51
N ALA A 161 0.01 12.49 -3.21
CA ALA A 161 1.33 12.23 -2.67
C ALA A 161 1.88 10.86 -3.11
N MET A 162 1.03 9.82 -3.16
CA MET A 162 1.40 8.52 -3.70
C MET A 162 1.76 8.60 -5.19
N GLY A 163 0.99 9.34 -5.99
CA GLY A 163 1.27 9.56 -7.41
C GLY A 163 2.59 10.29 -7.65
N LYS A 164 2.84 11.37 -6.90
CA LYS A 164 4.12 12.10 -6.95
C LYS A 164 5.31 11.21 -6.58
N ALA A 165 5.15 10.37 -5.54
CA ALA A 165 6.18 9.41 -5.16
C ALA A 165 6.43 8.37 -6.25
N MET A 166 5.37 7.86 -6.90
CA MET A 166 5.47 6.91 -8.00
C MET A 166 6.26 7.48 -9.18
N LEU A 167 5.92 8.69 -9.63
CA LEU A 167 6.64 9.39 -10.69
C LEU A 167 8.13 9.59 -10.35
N GLY A 168 8.44 9.85 -9.08
CA GLY A 168 9.81 9.96 -8.60
C GLY A 168 10.61 8.64 -8.59
N LEU A 169 9.93 7.49 -8.59
CA LEU A 169 10.55 6.17 -8.75
C LEU A 169 10.72 5.80 -10.23
N GLU A 170 9.71 6.09 -11.06
CA GLU A 170 9.76 5.84 -12.50
C GLU A 170 10.84 6.66 -13.21
N GLY A 171 11.00 7.94 -12.84
CA GLY A 171 12.04 8.80 -13.41
C GLY A 171 13.48 8.40 -13.07
N LYS A 172 13.69 7.34 -12.27
CA LYS A 172 15.00 6.79 -11.91
C LYS A 172 15.33 5.49 -12.65
N ARG A 173 14.43 5.01 -13.51
CA ARG A 173 14.58 3.78 -14.30
C ARG A 173 15.11 4.03 -15.69
#